data_AF-A0A2E0L6R7-F1
#
_entry.id   AF-A0A2E0L6R7-F1
#
_cell.length_a   1.000
_cell.length_b   1.000
_cell.length_c   1.000
_cell.angle_alpha   90.00
_cell.angle_beta   90.00
_cell.angle_gamma   90.00
#
_symmetry.space_group_name_H-M   'P 1'
#
loop_
_entity.id
_entity.type
_entity.pdbx_description
1 polymer ?
#
loop_
_entity_poly.entity_id
_entity_poly.type
_entity_poly.pdbx_seq_one_letter_code
_entity_poly.pdbx_strand_id
1 'polypeptide(L)'
;MATPDAKRITHTMERLSKCKIELLKGYARSEKRHSQMLRIVSGTAWVSMDGEDRILQPGEELKLSHGKHQAVISATGDAPLVYEFCDCQE
;
A
#
# COMPACT_ATOMS: atom_id res chain seq x y z
N MET A 1 -47.84 21.91 1.51
CA MET A 1 -47.31 21.26 0.28
C MET A 1 -46.67 22.38 -0.53
N ALA A 2 -45.41 22.44 -0.91
CA ALA A 2 -44.28 21.51 -0.91
C ALA A 2 -42.98 22.27 -0.54
N THR A 3 -41.96 21.52 -0.15
CA THR A 3 -40.68 21.91 0.47
C THR A 3 -39.75 22.77 -0.41
N PRO A 4 -38.90 23.63 0.18
CA PRO A 4 -37.86 24.37 -0.52
C PRO A 4 -36.58 23.55 -0.75
N ASP A 5 -35.86 24.00 -1.78
CA ASP A 5 -34.48 23.75 -2.16
C ASP A 5 -33.50 23.47 -0.99
N ALA A 6 -32.77 22.37 -1.08
CA ALA A 6 -31.54 22.14 -0.34
C ALA A 6 -30.59 21.24 -1.12
N LYS A 7 -29.63 21.88 -1.79
CA LYS A 7 -28.20 21.53 -1.85
C LYS A 7 -27.82 20.07 -1.53
N ARG A 8 -27.00 19.47 -2.40
CA ARG A 8 -25.55 19.27 -2.15
C ARG A 8 -25.02 18.15 -3.05
N ILE A 9 -24.50 18.56 -4.20
CA ILE A 9 -23.31 18.04 -4.90
C ILE A 9 -22.82 16.70 -4.32
N THR A 10 -23.22 15.58 -4.92
CA THR A 10 -22.61 14.27 -4.66
C THR A 10 -21.28 14.21 -5.39
N HIS A 11 -20.30 14.96 -4.88
CA HIS A 11 -18.91 14.86 -5.30
C HIS A 11 -18.33 13.61 -4.63
N THR A 12 -18.67 12.44 -5.17
CA THR A 12 -17.96 11.21 -4.82
C THR A 12 -16.62 11.25 -5.54
N MET A 13 -15.68 12.00 -4.98
CA MET A 13 -14.27 11.85 -5.28
C MET A 13 -13.79 10.53 -4.65
N GLU A 14 -14.18 9.40 -5.23
CA GLU A 14 -13.48 8.12 -5.03
C GLU A 14 -12.19 8.16 -5.85
N ARG A 15 -11.25 8.99 -5.41
CA ARG A 15 -9.96 9.10 -6.05
C ARG A 15 -8.86 9.11 -5.01
N LEU A 16 -8.70 7.96 -4.36
CA LEU A 16 -7.49 7.54 -3.66
C LEU A 16 -7.54 6.00 -3.61
N SER A 17 -7.06 5.35 -4.66
CA SER A 17 -6.96 3.90 -4.78
C SER A 17 -5.91 3.33 -3.80
N LYS A 18 -6.16 3.46 -2.49
CA LYS A 18 -5.36 2.80 -1.46
C LYS A 18 -5.67 1.31 -1.52
N CYS A 19 -4.96 0.59 -2.37
CA CYS A 19 -4.99 -0.87 -2.38
C CYS A 19 -4.37 -1.35 -1.08
N LYS A 20 -5.20 -1.76 -0.13
CA LYS A 20 -4.77 -2.43 1.10
C LYS A 20 -4.57 -3.91 0.79
N ILE A 21 -3.40 -4.44 1.07
CA ILE A 21 -3.05 -5.84 0.88
C ILE A 21 -2.75 -6.45 2.23
N GLU A 22 -3.33 -7.62 2.47
CA GLU A 22 -3.03 -8.45 3.63
C GLU A 22 -2.26 -9.69 3.18
N LEU A 23 -1.18 -10.01 3.90
CA LEU A 23 -0.36 -11.19 3.70
C LEU A 23 -0.24 -11.95 5.01
N LEU A 24 -0.52 -13.25 4.95
CA LEU A 24 -0.32 -14.17 6.06
C LEU A 24 1.15 -14.60 6.15
N LYS A 25 1.55 -15.12 7.31
CA LYS A 25 2.87 -15.69 7.52
C LYS A 25 3.20 -16.75 6.46
N GLY A 26 4.39 -16.64 5.89
CA GLY A 26 4.87 -17.58 4.85
C GLY A 26 4.38 -17.27 3.44
N TYR A 27 3.51 -16.27 3.26
CA TYR A 27 3.12 -15.78 1.94
C TYR A 27 4.01 -14.59 1.55
N ALA A 28 4.55 -14.69 0.33
CA ALA A 28 5.26 -13.61 -0.32
C ALA A 28 4.51 -13.15 -1.57
N ARG A 29 4.58 -11.86 -1.86
CA ARG A 29 3.97 -11.24 -3.02
C ARG A 29 4.98 -10.40 -3.76
N SER A 30 5.05 -10.58 -5.07
CA SER A 30 5.88 -9.78 -5.97
C SER A 30 5.08 -8.59 -6.47
N GLU A 31 5.57 -7.38 -6.21
CA GLU A 31 4.94 -6.13 -6.63
C GLU A 31 5.80 -5.40 -7.65
N LYS A 32 5.15 -4.88 -8.69
CA LYS A 32 5.84 -4.08 -9.71
C LYS A 32 6.23 -2.72 -9.14
N ARG A 33 7.39 -2.22 -9.53
CA ARG A 33 7.91 -0.95 -9.03
C ARG A 33 7.55 0.19 -9.98
N HIS A 34 6.35 0.74 -9.81
CA HIS A 34 5.82 1.87 -10.57
C HIS A 34 5.97 3.20 -9.82
N SER A 35 7.09 3.45 -9.14
CA SER A 35 7.29 4.69 -8.36
C SER A 35 6.23 4.93 -7.27
N GLN A 36 5.64 3.85 -6.76
CA GLN A 36 4.61 3.89 -5.73
C GLN A 36 5.20 3.88 -4.33
N MET A 37 4.50 4.46 -3.35
CA MET A 37 4.93 4.44 -1.96
C MET A 37 4.22 3.30 -1.22
N LEU A 38 4.99 2.36 -0.71
CA LEU A 38 4.50 1.25 0.11
C LEU A 38 4.54 1.69 1.58
N ARG A 39 3.42 1.54 2.28
CA ARG A 39 3.33 1.84 3.71
C ARG A 39 2.87 0.62 4.48
N ILE A 40 3.56 0.30 5.58
CA ILE A 40 3.13 -0.77 6.47
C ILE A 40 2.08 -0.21 7.44
N VAL A 41 0.91 -0.82 7.42
CA VAL A 41 -0.21 -0.47 8.31
C VAL A 41 -0.16 -1.31 9.58
N SER A 42 0.16 -2.61 9.44
CA SER A 42 0.22 -3.55 10.56
C SER A 42 1.15 -4.70 10.25
N GLY A 43 1.75 -5.30 11.29
CA GLY A 43 2.72 -6.39 11.14
C GLY A 43 4.09 -5.90 10.67
N THR A 44 4.97 -6.86 10.36
CA THR A 44 6.35 -6.59 9.95
C THR A 44 6.59 -7.16 8.56
N ALA A 45 7.01 -6.29 7.64
CA ALA A 45 7.28 -6.69 6.26
C ALA A 45 8.78 -6.91 6.06
N TRP A 46 9.12 -7.97 5.35
CA TRP A 46 10.40 -8.08 4.66
C TRP A 46 10.20 -7.72 3.21
N VAL A 47 10.91 -6.71 2.76
CA VAL A 47 10.90 -6.23 1.40
C VAL A 47 12.28 -6.47 0.82
N SER A 48 12.36 -7.27 -0.24
CA SER A 48 13.59 -7.47 -1.01
C SER A 48 13.45 -6.81 -2.37
N MET A 49 14.40 -5.93 -2.71
CA MET A 49 14.45 -5.24 -3.99
C MET A 49 15.90 -5.03 -4.43
N ASP A 50 16.22 -5.26 -5.72
CA ASP A 50 17.57 -5.12 -6.30
C ASP A 50 18.69 -5.80 -5.49
N GLY A 51 18.39 -6.90 -4.80
CA GLY A 51 19.36 -7.62 -3.98
C GLY A 51 19.60 -7.01 -2.59
N GLU A 52 18.87 -5.96 -2.22
CA GLU A 52 18.81 -5.42 -0.87
C GLU A 52 17.55 -5.94 -0.16
N ASP A 53 17.72 -6.48 1.04
CA ASP A 53 16.62 -6.78 1.95
C ASP A 53 16.44 -5.69 3.00
N ARG A 54 15.18 -5.34 3.24
CA ARG A 54 14.79 -4.34 4.24
C ARG A 54 13.62 -4.87 5.04
N ILE A 55 13.69 -4.69 6.35
CA ILE A 55 12.58 -4.95 7.25
C ILE A 55 11.87 -3.63 7.53
N LEU A 56 10.56 -3.58 7.30
CA LEU A 56 9.73 -2.42 7.60
C LEU A 56 8.81 -2.73 8.79
N GLN A 57 8.76 -1.77 9.69
CA GLN A 57 7.88 -1.79 10.85
C GLN A 57 6.55 -1.07 10.58
N PRO A 58 5.50 -1.33 11.36
CA PRO A 58 4.22 -0.65 11.17
C PRO A 58 4.38 0.86 11.35
N GLY A 59 3.87 1.62 10.39
CA GLY A 59 4.05 3.07 10.30
C GLY A 59 5.17 3.50 9.36
N GLU A 60 6.07 2.58 8.97
CA GLU A 60 7.13 2.91 8.01
C GLU A 60 6.66 2.91 6.56
N GLU A 61 7.32 3.75 5.78
CA GLU A 61 7.04 3.99 4.37
C GLU A 61 8.31 3.72 3.55
N LEU A 62 8.14 3.04 2.43
CA LEU A 62 9.21 2.66 1.52
C LEU A 62 8.82 3.04 0.11
N LYS A 63 9.59 3.94 -0.49
CA LYS A 63 9.42 4.32 -1.90
C LYS A 63 9.92 3.19 -2.78
N LEU A 64 9.02 2.57 -3.54
CA LEU A 64 9.38 1.60 -4.57
C LEU A 64 9.82 2.35 -5.82
N SER A 65 11.08 2.78 -5.82
CA SER A 65 11.72 3.45 -6.97
C SER A 65 11.61 2.59 -8.23
N HIS A 66 11.43 3.24 -9.39
CA HIS A 66 11.38 2.56 -10.67
C HIS A 66 12.63 1.72 -10.87
N GLY A 67 12.46 0.43 -11.12
CA GLY A 67 13.58 -0.49 -11.25
C GLY A 67 13.20 -1.71 -12.07
N LYS A 68 14.22 -2.35 -12.65
CA LYS A 68 14.03 -3.46 -13.60
C LYS A 68 13.49 -4.73 -12.92
N HIS A 69 13.83 -4.93 -11.66
CA HIS A 69 13.40 -6.08 -10.86
C HIS A 69 12.09 -5.79 -10.11
N GLN A 70 11.29 -6.80 -9.80
CA GLN A 70 10.10 -6.65 -8.96
C GLN A 70 10.52 -6.61 -7.47
N ALA A 71 9.75 -5.91 -6.64
CA ALA A 71 9.94 -5.96 -5.19
C ALA A 71 9.22 -7.20 -4.64
N VAL A 72 9.88 -7.99 -3.81
CA VAL A 72 9.24 -9.11 -3.11
C VAL A 72 8.92 -8.66 -1.70
N ILE A 73 7.65 -8.76 -1.30
CA ILE A 73 7.17 -8.38 0.03
C ILE A 73 6.66 -9.64 0.71
N SER A 74 7.11 -9.91 1.93
CA SER A 74 6.68 -11.07 2.72
C SER A 74 6.42 -10.67 4.16
N ALA A 75 5.49 -11.38 4.81
CA ALA A 75 5.27 -11.26 6.25
C ALA A 75 6.39 -12.00 7.00
N THR A 76 7.08 -11.31 7.93
CA THR A 76 8.13 -11.93 8.75
C THR A 76 7.65 -12.34 10.14
N GLY A 77 6.62 -11.66 10.63
CA GLY A 77 6.04 -11.91 11.95
C GLY A 77 5.00 -13.04 11.96
N ASP A 78 4.52 -13.34 13.15
CA ASP A 78 3.37 -14.23 13.34
C ASP A 78 2.03 -13.52 13.05
N ALA A 79 2.01 -12.20 13.19
CA ALA A 79 0.87 -11.37 12.84
C ALA A 79 0.72 -11.19 11.32
N PRO A 80 -0.51 -11.09 10.79
CA PRO A 80 -0.74 -10.76 9.39
C PRO A 80 -0.11 -9.41 9.05
N LEU A 81 0.63 -9.38 7.95
CA LEU A 81 1.19 -8.16 7.39
C LEU A 81 0.10 -7.44 6.60
N VAL A 82 -0.13 -6.17 6.93
CA VAL A 82 -1.04 -5.31 6.20
C VAL A 82 -0.27 -4.11 5.70
N TYR A 83 -0.30 -3.88 4.39
CA TYR A 83 0.34 -2.73 3.78
C TYR A 83 -0.56 -2.08 2.74
N GLU A 84 -0.32 -0.81 2.44
CA GLU A 84 -1.06 -0.03 1.46
C GLU A 84 -0.11 0.63 0.46
N PHE A 85 -0.61 0.85 -0.75
CA PHE A 85 0.06 1.69 -1.73
C PHE A 85 -0.58 3.07 -1.78
N CYS A 86 0.25 4.09 -1.57
CA CYS A 86 -0.07 5.45 -1.95
C CYS A 86 0.50 5.68 -3.35
N ASP A 87 -0.40 5.80 -4.34
CA ASP A 87 -0.05 6.31 -5.66
C ASP A 87 0.34 7.78 -5.50
N CYS A 88 1.64 8.08 -5.54
CA CYS A 88 2.09 9.44 -5.76
C CYS A 88 1.81 9.76 -7.24
N GLN A 89 0.58 10.18 -7.57
CA GLN A 89 0.36 10.90 -8.83
C GLN A 89 1.09 12.23 -8.70
N GLU A 90 2.30 12.27 -9.26
CA GLU A 90 2.96 13.50 -9.69
C GLU A 90 2.38 13.93 -11.05
#